data_AF-A0A7S1FWF1-F1
#
_entry.id   AF-A0A7S1FWF1-F1
#
_cell.length_a   1.000
_cell.length_b   1.000
_cell.length_c   1.000
_cell.angle_alpha   90.00
_cell.angle_beta   90.00
_cell.angle_gamma   90.00
#
_symmetry.space_group_name_H-M   'P 1'
#
loop_
_entity.id
_entity.type
_entity.pdbx_description
1 polymer ?
#
loop_
_entity_poly.entity_id
_entity_poly.type
_entity_poly.pdbx_seq_one_letter_code
_entity_poly.pdbx_strand_id
1 'polypeptide(L)'
;VRDGNTVVVLTSDHGDMGLAAGLREKRAVAYEPAIRVPMVLHLPGTWWKDHLVAPEAYSIDVPTSHIDVFPTLLDLAGIGEKAQEYALPGLSLLRFIRRKRREFHGGLSSMVHRKTYVNDDPGREEGDILFTFDENLMDRPYFNVTGRIIPHFIRCIRSTSPEMKYSVYFDPNGTVFEYELYDMVSDPEERFNMAYNVAPNGVWTDMHLRLSSLMDKMGAMPVGFDWRNMSTPRRWT
;
A
#
# COMPACT_ATOMS: atom_id res chain seq x y z
N VAL A 1 -2.72 -0.49 -32.55
CA VAL A 1 -2.42 -1.64 -31.67
C VAL A 1 -3.41 -2.75 -32.00
N ARG A 2 -2.96 -3.99 -32.26
CA ARG A 2 -3.90 -5.11 -32.48
C ARG A 2 -4.43 -5.55 -31.11
N ASP A 3 -5.71 -5.28 -30.88
CA ASP A 3 -6.41 -5.43 -29.60
C ASP A 3 -6.45 -6.88 -29.07
N GLY A 4 -6.29 -7.88 -29.95
CA GLY A 4 -6.52 -9.30 -29.60
C GLY A 4 -5.40 -10.05 -28.88
N ASN A 5 -4.25 -9.44 -28.58
CA ASN A 5 -3.13 -10.15 -27.92
C ASN A 5 -2.22 -9.21 -27.09
N THR A 6 -2.77 -8.11 -26.60
CA THR A 6 -1.99 -7.12 -25.84
C THR A 6 -2.53 -7.04 -24.42
N VAL A 7 -1.66 -7.26 -23.43
CA VAL A 7 -1.94 -6.87 -22.04
C VAL A 7 -1.66 -5.37 -21.92
N VAL A 8 -2.59 -4.63 -21.33
CA VAL A 8 -2.39 -3.20 -21.04
C VAL A 8 -2.46 -2.99 -19.53
N VAL A 9 -1.40 -2.39 -18.97
CA VAL A 9 -1.37 -1.91 -17.58
C VAL A 9 -1.34 -0.39 -17.64
N LEU A 10 -2.39 0.24 -17.13
CA LEU A 10 -2.45 1.69 -16.96
C LEU A 10 -2.33 2.02 -15.48
N THR A 11 -1.32 2.82 -15.13
CA THR A 11 -1.10 3.29 -13.76
C THR A 11 -0.37 4.63 -13.76
N SER A 12 -0.14 5.19 -12.57
CA SER A 12 0.70 6.37 -12.33
C SER A 12 1.80 5.97 -11.35
N ASP A 13 2.97 6.61 -11.40
CA ASP A 13 4.04 6.39 -10.42
C ASP A 13 3.68 6.94 -9.03
N HIS A 14 2.99 8.08 -9.00
CA HIS A 14 2.44 8.71 -7.82
C HIS A 14 1.21 9.56 -8.18
N GLY A 15 0.49 10.07 -7.18
CA GLY A 15 -0.52 11.11 -7.33
C GLY A 15 0.06 12.52 -7.10
N ASP A 16 -0.80 13.46 -6.68
CA ASP A 16 -0.44 14.82 -6.34
C ASP A 16 -1.39 15.32 -5.24
N MET A 17 -0.89 16.11 -4.29
CA MET A 17 -1.75 16.72 -3.29
C MET A 17 -2.78 17.68 -3.92
N GLY A 18 -2.44 18.39 -5.00
CA GLY A 18 -3.41 19.20 -5.73
C GLY A 18 -4.12 20.26 -4.88
N LEU A 19 -3.43 20.83 -3.88
CA LEU A 19 -3.96 21.72 -2.83
C LEU A 19 -4.80 21.03 -1.73
N ALA A 20 -4.95 19.72 -1.76
CA ALA A 20 -5.48 18.96 -0.63
C ALA A 20 -4.59 19.15 0.62
N ALA A 21 -5.22 19.21 1.79
CA ALA A 21 -4.58 19.55 3.06
C ALA A 21 -3.74 20.86 3.03
N GLY A 22 -4.00 21.76 2.07
CA GLY A 22 -3.22 23.00 1.88
C GLY A 22 -1.81 22.75 1.31
N LEU A 23 -1.50 21.53 0.86
CA LEU A 23 -0.21 21.12 0.36
C LEU A 23 -0.16 21.09 -1.18
N ARG A 24 1.02 21.34 -1.73
CA ARG A 24 1.31 21.24 -3.16
C ARG A 24 2.35 20.15 -3.37
N GLU A 25 2.37 19.55 -4.57
CA GLU A 25 3.30 18.47 -4.94
C GLU A 25 3.03 17.17 -4.16
N LYS A 26 3.94 16.20 -4.25
CA LYS A 26 3.86 14.87 -3.59
C LYS A 26 5.06 14.55 -2.70
N ARG A 27 5.89 15.55 -2.36
CA ARG A 27 7.15 15.31 -1.64
C ARG A 27 6.88 15.17 -0.14
N ALA A 28 7.55 14.19 0.47
CA ALA A 28 7.56 13.95 1.91
C ALA A 28 6.15 13.86 2.54
N VAL A 29 5.20 13.21 1.84
CA VAL A 29 3.83 12.98 2.33
C VAL A 29 3.36 11.54 2.08
N ALA A 30 2.44 11.05 2.91
CA ALA A 30 1.78 9.75 2.73
C ALA A 30 0.24 9.84 2.61
N TYR A 31 -0.30 11.01 2.28
CA TYR A 31 -1.74 11.21 2.07
C TYR A 31 -2.24 10.46 0.81
N GLU A 32 -3.48 9.99 0.83
CA GLU A 32 -4.14 9.25 -0.26
C GLU A 32 -4.02 9.95 -1.62
N PRO A 33 -4.22 11.28 -1.76
CA PRO A 33 -4.04 11.95 -3.05
C PRO A 33 -2.63 11.82 -3.64
N ALA A 34 -1.61 11.65 -2.80
CA ALA A 34 -0.23 11.49 -3.24
C ALA A 34 0.16 10.02 -3.52
N ILE A 35 -0.38 9.05 -2.77
CA ILE A 35 0.07 7.65 -2.83
C ILE A 35 -0.95 6.68 -3.46
N ARG A 36 -2.24 7.01 -3.50
CA ARG A 36 -3.27 6.18 -4.14
C ARG A 36 -3.40 6.55 -5.61
N VAL A 37 -2.89 5.68 -6.46
CA VAL A 37 -2.88 5.86 -7.92
C VAL A 37 -3.91 4.96 -8.61
N PRO A 38 -4.35 5.31 -9.83
CA PRO A 38 -5.12 4.38 -10.65
C PRO A 38 -4.30 3.12 -10.98
N MET A 39 -4.98 1.98 -11.04
CA MET A 39 -4.44 0.71 -11.55
C MET A 39 -5.52 0.04 -12.38
N VAL A 40 -5.32 -0.04 -13.70
CA VAL A 40 -6.22 -0.73 -14.63
C VAL A 40 -5.42 -1.78 -15.38
N LEU A 41 -5.85 -3.03 -15.25
CA LEU A 41 -5.30 -4.17 -15.99
C LEU A 41 -6.32 -4.63 -17.03
N HIS A 42 -5.97 -4.47 -18.30
CA HIS A 42 -6.71 -5.05 -19.42
C HIS A 42 -6.04 -6.34 -19.88
N LEU A 43 -6.82 -7.41 -19.94
CA LEU A 43 -6.41 -8.69 -20.50
C LEU A 43 -7.13 -8.92 -21.83
N PRO A 44 -6.41 -9.34 -22.89
CA PRO A 44 -6.99 -9.48 -24.21
C PRO A 44 -8.02 -10.61 -24.22
N GLY A 45 -9.03 -10.52 -25.09
CA GLY A 45 -10.10 -11.52 -25.21
C GLY A 45 -9.60 -12.95 -25.43
N THR A 46 -8.43 -13.13 -26.04
CA THR A 46 -7.74 -14.43 -26.21
C THR A 46 -7.31 -15.05 -24.89
N TRP A 47 -6.79 -14.25 -23.95
CA TRP A 47 -6.40 -14.74 -22.63
C TRP A 47 -7.59 -15.33 -21.88
N TRP A 48 -8.75 -14.67 -21.95
CA TRP A 48 -9.98 -15.16 -21.31
C TRP A 48 -10.42 -16.52 -21.85
N LYS A 49 -10.35 -16.77 -23.17
CA LYS A 49 -10.75 -18.06 -23.75
C LYS A 49 -10.14 -19.27 -23.04
N ASP A 50 -8.88 -19.14 -22.61
CA ASP A 50 -8.12 -20.22 -21.98
C ASP A 50 -8.22 -20.22 -20.45
N HIS A 51 -8.74 -19.14 -19.83
CA HIS A 51 -8.68 -18.94 -18.39
C HIS A 51 -10.07 -18.83 -17.73
N LEU A 52 -11.06 -18.14 -18.32
CA LEU A 52 -12.43 -17.93 -17.80
C LEU A 52 -13.39 -17.34 -18.86
N VAL A 53 -14.71 -17.36 -18.65
CA VAL A 53 -15.61 -16.45 -19.39
C VAL A 53 -15.21 -15.00 -19.07
N ALA A 54 -14.96 -14.20 -20.11
CA ALA A 54 -14.59 -12.79 -19.97
C ALA A 54 -15.63 -12.10 -19.08
N PRO A 55 -15.25 -11.62 -17.88
CA PRO A 55 -16.18 -10.89 -17.05
C PRO A 55 -16.49 -9.55 -17.71
N GLU A 56 -17.68 -9.01 -17.46
CA GLU A 56 -17.86 -7.56 -17.56
C GLU A 56 -16.79 -6.88 -16.68
N ALA A 57 -16.39 -5.66 -17.03
CA ALA A 57 -15.42 -4.92 -16.25
C ALA A 57 -15.84 -4.91 -14.76
N TYR A 58 -14.92 -5.29 -13.87
CA TYR A 58 -15.18 -5.32 -12.43
C TYR A 58 -14.05 -4.62 -11.68
N SER A 59 -14.39 -4.06 -10.52
CA SER A 59 -13.44 -3.40 -9.63
C SER A 59 -12.98 -4.36 -8.54
N ILE A 60 -11.73 -4.17 -8.12
CA ILE A 60 -11.13 -4.85 -6.96
C ILE A 60 -10.88 -3.75 -5.94
N ASP A 61 -11.59 -3.80 -4.82
CA ASP A 61 -11.50 -2.81 -3.73
C ASP A 61 -10.70 -3.39 -2.56
N VAL A 62 -9.44 -3.72 -2.84
CA VAL A 62 -8.44 -4.06 -1.82
C VAL A 62 -7.13 -3.33 -2.13
N PRO A 63 -6.34 -2.95 -1.13
CA PRO A 63 -5.07 -2.30 -1.36
C PRO A 63 -4.11 -3.16 -2.21
N THR A 64 -3.47 -2.53 -3.19
CA THR A 64 -2.45 -3.13 -4.07
C THR A 64 -1.28 -2.16 -4.23
N SER A 65 -0.11 -2.68 -4.54
CA SER A 65 1.12 -1.89 -4.66
C SER A 65 1.74 -2.01 -6.06
N HIS A 66 2.53 -1.03 -6.48
CA HIS A 66 3.31 -1.12 -7.72
C HIS A 66 4.22 -2.34 -7.78
N ILE A 67 4.72 -2.81 -6.64
CA ILE A 67 5.57 -4.01 -6.59
C ILE A 67 4.80 -5.28 -6.99
N ASP A 68 3.46 -5.25 -6.99
CA ASP A 68 2.61 -6.35 -7.44
C ASP A 68 2.55 -6.44 -8.99
N VAL A 69 2.91 -5.37 -9.72
CA VAL A 69 2.87 -5.33 -11.19
C VAL A 69 3.84 -6.34 -11.80
N PHE A 70 5.09 -6.38 -11.34
CA PHE A 70 6.10 -7.24 -11.96
C PHE A 70 5.81 -8.74 -11.78
N PRO A 71 5.46 -9.24 -10.58
CA PRO A 71 4.94 -10.60 -10.40
C PRO A 71 3.73 -10.91 -11.27
N THR A 72 2.81 -9.95 -11.46
CA THR A 72 1.65 -10.11 -12.34
C THR A 72 2.07 -10.32 -13.81
N LEU A 73 3.08 -9.58 -14.28
CA LEU A 73 3.59 -9.72 -15.65
C LEU A 73 4.31 -11.06 -15.86
N LEU A 74 5.10 -11.53 -14.89
CA LEU A 74 5.72 -12.87 -14.94
C LEU A 74 4.66 -13.97 -15.03
N ASP A 75 3.59 -13.83 -14.24
CA ASP A 75 2.48 -14.75 -14.21
C ASP A 75 1.67 -14.77 -15.52
N LEU A 76 1.45 -13.59 -16.12
CA LEU A 76 0.85 -13.47 -17.46
C LEU A 76 1.73 -14.05 -18.57
N ALA A 77 3.06 -14.02 -18.39
CA ALA A 77 4.02 -14.60 -19.32
C ALA A 77 4.18 -16.13 -19.15
N GLY A 78 3.48 -16.75 -18.19
CA GLY A 78 3.55 -18.19 -17.93
C GLY A 78 4.82 -18.64 -17.21
N ILE A 79 5.54 -17.70 -16.57
CA ILE A 79 6.78 -17.95 -15.81
C ILE A 79 6.65 -17.39 -14.38
N GLY A 80 5.44 -17.46 -13.81
CA GLY A 80 5.12 -16.89 -12.50
C GLY A 80 5.98 -17.43 -11.36
N GLU A 81 6.47 -18.66 -11.47
CA GLU A 81 7.40 -19.29 -10.53
C GLU A 81 8.71 -18.51 -10.35
N LYS A 82 9.10 -17.71 -11.36
CA LYS A 82 10.28 -16.83 -11.28
C LYS A 82 10.14 -15.74 -10.24
N ALA A 83 8.93 -15.36 -9.83
CA ALA A 83 8.74 -14.36 -8.78
C ALA A 83 9.38 -14.81 -7.45
N GLN A 84 9.28 -16.10 -7.13
CA GLN A 84 9.90 -16.68 -5.94
C GLN A 84 11.42 -16.78 -6.08
N GLU A 85 11.92 -17.14 -7.28
CA GLU A 85 13.36 -17.19 -7.59
C GLU A 85 14.03 -15.82 -7.41
N TYR A 86 13.34 -14.75 -7.81
CA TYR A 86 13.82 -13.37 -7.64
C TYR A 86 13.51 -12.76 -6.28
N ALA A 87 12.90 -13.52 -5.36
CA ALA A 87 12.46 -13.03 -4.04
C ALA A 87 11.65 -11.72 -4.12
N LEU A 88 10.73 -11.63 -5.10
CA LEU A 88 9.92 -10.43 -5.25
C LEU A 88 8.96 -10.27 -4.07
N PRO A 89 8.87 -9.09 -3.45
CA PRO A 89 7.99 -8.85 -2.29
C PRO A 89 6.52 -8.57 -2.68
N GLY A 90 6.25 -8.41 -3.98
CA GLY A 90 4.90 -8.24 -4.51
C GLY A 90 4.23 -9.56 -4.84
N LEU A 91 2.91 -9.52 -5.01
CA LEU A 91 2.09 -10.69 -5.32
C LEU A 91 1.34 -10.47 -6.63
N SER A 92 1.23 -11.50 -7.48
CA SER A 92 0.48 -11.42 -8.73
C SER A 92 -1.00 -11.02 -8.49
N LEU A 93 -1.46 -9.98 -9.17
CA LEU A 93 -2.84 -9.51 -9.13
C LEU A 93 -3.82 -10.48 -9.80
N LEU A 94 -3.32 -11.45 -10.59
CA LEU A 94 -4.16 -12.49 -11.17
C LEU A 94 -4.82 -13.39 -10.12
N ARG A 95 -4.35 -13.36 -8.87
CA ARG A 95 -4.99 -14.03 -7.72
C ARG A 95 -6.45 -13.61 -7.53
N PHE A 96 -6.78 -12.36 -7.87
CA PHE A 96 -8.16 -11.86 -7.79
C PHE A 96 -9.04 -12.35 -8.96
N ILE A 97 -8.41 -12.75 -10.06
CA ILE A 97 -9.09 -13.16 -11.29
C ILE A 97 -9.32 -14.68 -11.33
N ARG A 98 -8.30 -15.47 -11.01
CA ARG A 98 -8.27 -16.94 -11.19
C ARG A 98 -9.21 -17.71 -10.25
N ARG A 99 -9.90 -17.03 -9.33
CA ARG A 99 -10.72 -17.65 -8.27
C ARG A 99 -12.19 -17.86 -8.68
N LYS A 100 -12.41 -18.62 -9.76
CA LYS A 100 -13.75 -19.10 -10.18
C LYS A 100 -13.81 -20.61 -10.47
N ARG A 101 -12.99 -21.44 -9.79
CA ARG A 101 -13.06 -22.91 -9.89
C ARG A 101 -13.15 -23.66 -8.54
N ARG A 102 -13.86 -23.09 -7.56
CA ARG A 102 -14.34 -23.84 -6.38
C ARG A 102 -15.83 -23.56 -6.16
N GLU A 103 -16.63 -24.59 -6.46
CA GLU A 103 -18.02 -24.88 -6.07
C GLU A 103 -19.14 -23.88 -6.39
N PHE A 104 -19.88 -24.18 -7.46
CA PHE A 104 -21.33 -23.90 -7.54
C PHE A 104 -22.06 -25.24 -7.69
N HIS A 105 -22.35 -25.89 -6.56
CA HIS A 105 -23.42 -26.88 -6.47
C HIS A 105 -24.57 -26.26 -5.67
N GLY A 106 -25.56 -25.71 -6.39
CA GLY A 106 -26.90 -25.45 -5.86
C GLY A 106 -27.24 -23.99 -5.50
N GLY A 107 -28.35 -23.52 -6.07
CA GLY A 107 -29.27 -22.57 -5.42
C GLY A 107 -29.08 -21.08 -5.71
N LEU A 108 -30.11 -20.46 -6.30
CA LEU A 108 -30.33 -19.01 -6.39
C LEU A 108 -30.21 -18.33 -5.02
N SER A 109 -29.51 -17.19 -4.94
CA SER A 109 -30.00 -16.00 -4.22
C SER A 109 -29.16 -14.76 -4.56
N SER A 110 -29.86 -13.67 -4.88
CA SER A 110 -29.36 -12.30 -4.93
C SER A 110 -28.69 -11.92 -3.61
N MET A 111 -27.42 -11.51 -3.61
CA MET A 111 -26.80 -10.97 -2.39
C MET A 111 -25.54 -10.17 -2.70
N VAL A 112 -25.57 -8.87 -2.37
CA VAL A 112 -24.41 -8.00 -2.19
C VAL A 112 -23.49 -8.71 -1.18
N HIS A 113 -22.41 -9.30 -1.66
CA HIS A 113 -21.39 -9.89 -0.80
C HIS A 113 -20.13 -9.04 -0.89
N ARG A 114 -19.86 -8.29 0.18
CA ARG A 114 -18.49 -8.00 0.61
C ARG A 114 -17.82 -9.36 0.85
N LYS A 115 -17.27 -9.94 -0.22
CA LYS A 115 -16.58 -11.23 -0.18
C LYS A 115 -15.27 -10.99 0.57
N THR A 116 -15.18 -11.58 1.75
CA THR A 116 -13.90 -11.88 2.39
C THR A 116 -13.06 -12.64 1.37
N TYR A 117 -12.02 -11.97 0.89
CA TYR A 117 -10.90 -12.60 0.20
C TYR A 117 -10.29 -13.57 1.23
N VAL A 118 -9.82 -14.74 0.80
CA VAL A 118 -9.07 -15.67 1.69
C VAL A 118 -7.92 -16.18 0.86
N ASN A 119 -6.71 -15.65 1.05
CA ASN A 119 -5.49 -16.15 0.42
C ASN A 119 -4.92 -17.36 1.18
N ASP A 120 -4.51 -18.39 0.42
CA ASP A 120 -3.64 -19.48 0.90
C ASP A 120 -2.14 -19.08 0.81
N ASP A 121 -1.83 -17.78 0.64
CA ASP A 121 -0.48 -17.23 0.48
C ASP A 121 -0.05 -16.49 1.77
N PRO A 122 0.93 -17.00 2.54
CA PRO A 122 1.21 -16.58 3.92
C PRO A 122 1.93 -15.21 4.06
N GLY A 123 2.23 -14.50 2.96
CA GLY A 123 3.17 -13.36 2.97
C GLY A 123 2.63 -12.01 3.45
N ARG A 124 1.33 -11.72 3.29
CA ARG A 124 0.68 -10.50 3.81
C ARG A 124 -0.58 -10.88 4.57
N GLU A 125 -0.73 -10.37 5.80
CA GLU A 125 -2.06 -10.34 6.42
C GLU A 125 -3.00 -9.61 5.46
N GLU A 126 -4.16 -10.19 5.19
CA GLU A 126 -5.06 -9.66 4.15
C GLU A 126 -5.38 -8.19 4.40
N GLY A 127 -4.93 -7.33 3.49
CA GLY A 127 -5.29 -5.91 3.47
C GLY A 127 -4.23 -4.94 3.98
N ASP A 128 -3.09 -5.43 4.46
CA ASP A 128 -1.99 -4.56 4.87
C ASP A 128 -1.07 -4.24 3.68
N ILE A 129 -0.87 -2.96 3.40
CA ILE A 129 0.08 -2.47 2.40
C ILE A 129 1.06 -1.49 3.01
N LEU A 130 2.31 -1.57 2.53
CA LEU A 130 3.41 -0.73 2.95
C LEU A 130 3.69 0.35 1.90
N PHE A 131 3.87 1.58 2.37
CA PHE A 131 4.50 2.65 1.63
C PHE A 131 5.78 3.09 2.35
N THR A 132 6.86 3.26 1.60
CA THR A 132 8.14 3.75 2.10
C THR A 132 8.65 4.86 1.21
N PHE A 133 9.23 5.89 1.81
CA PHE A 133 9.88 6.98 1.10
C PHE A 133 11.19 7.32 1.82
N ASP A 134 12.31 7.22 1.11
CA ASP A 134 13.65 7.52 1.61
C ASP A 134 14.30 8.52 0.65
N GLU A 135 14.28 9.81 0.99
CA GLU A 135 14.85 10.86 0.14
C GLU A 135 16.10 11.48 0.77
N ASN A 136 17.27 10.87 0.55
CA ASN A 136 18.54 11.43 1.02
C ASN A 136 19.15 12.42 0.00
N LEU A 137 18.43 13.48 -0.34
CA LEU A 137 18.83 14.32 -1.48
C LEU A 137 20.17 15.06 -1.29
N MET A 138 20.66 15.33 -0.07
CA MET A 138 21.77 16.29 0.12
C MET A 138 22.74 16.05 1.29
N ASP A 139 22.70 14.91 2.00
CA ASP A 139 23.50 14.66 3.23
C ASP A 139 23.43 15.81 4.26
N ARG A 140 22.36 16.62 4.21
CA ARG A 140 22.13 17.80 5.05
C ARG A 140 20.67 17.85 5.47
N PRO A 141 20.39 18.27 6.72
CA PRO A 141 19.03 18.44 7.19
C PRO A 141 18.29 19.47 6.32
N TYR A 142 17.10 19.08 5.85
CA TYR A 142 16.22 19.96 5.10
C TYR A 142 15.42 20.80 6.10
N PHE A 143 15.43 22.12 5.98
CA PHE A 143 14.73 23.01 6.91
C PHE A 143 13.52 23.65 6.24
N ASN A 144 12.41 23.75 6.96
CA ASN A 144 11.27 24.54 6.53
C ASN A 144 11.55 26.05 6.69
N VAL A 145 10.60 26.89 6.25
CA VAL A 145 10.71 28.36 6.35
C VAL A 145 10.83 28.88 7.79
N THR A 146 10.52 28.07 8.80
CA THR A 146 10.66 28.41 10.23
C THR A 146 11.95 27.85 10.85
N GLY A 147 12.82 27.22 10.06
CA GLY A 147 14.09 26.65 10.51
C GLY A 147 13.96 25.31 11.24
N ARG A 148 12.81 24.62 11.15
CA ARG A 148 12.65 23.24 11.67
C ARG A 148 13.08 22.22 10.64
N ILE A 149 13.71 21.14 11.08
CA ILE A 149 14.06 20.00 10.23
C ILE A 149 12.77 19.36 9.70
N ILE A 150 12.73 19.11 8.40
CA ILE A 150 11.66 18.37 7.73
C ILE A 150 12.05 16.89 7.72
N PRO A 151 11.28 16.02 8.40
CA PRO A 151 11.47 14.59 8.29
C PRO A 151 11.15 14.14 6.86
N HIS A 152 12.06 13.41 6.24
CA HIS A 152 12.00 13.04 4.82
C HIS A 152 12.14 11.53 4.61
N PHE A 153 12.15 10.76 5.70
CA PHE A 153 11.96 9.32 5.69
C PHE A 153 10.55 9.04 6.17
N ILE A 154 9.83 8.19 5.43
CA ILE A 154 8.44 7.84 5.73
C ILE A 154 8.31 6.34 5.77
N ARG A 155 7.63 5.84 6.80
CA ARG A 155 7.10 4.48 6.85
C ARG A 155 5.61 4.57 7.12
N CYS A 156 4.82 4.07 6.18
CA CYS A 156 3.36 4.13 6.24
C CYS A 156 2.76 2.75 6.01
N ILE A 157 1.79 2.38 6.84
CA ILE A 157 0.95 1.21 6.67
C ILE A 157 -0.49 1.66 6.43
N ARG A 158 -1.15 1.07 5.45
CA ARG A 158 -2.60 1.10 5.28
C ARG A 158 -3.12 -0.31 5.51
N SER A 159 -3.96 -0.48 6.53
CA SER A 159 -4.55 -1.76 6.95
C SER A 159 -6.04 -1.75 6.67
N THR A 160 -6.64 -2.85 6.23
CA THR A 160 -8.11 -2.97 6.10
C THR A 160 -8.77 -3.66 7.29
N SER A 161 -8.00 -4.14 8.27
CA SER A 161 -8.54 -4.83 9.45
C SER A 161 -7.69 -4.57 10.70
N PRO A 162 -7.90 -3.45 11.40
CA PRO A 162 -8.94 -2.43 11.16
C PRO A 162 -8.59 -1.49 10.00
N GLU A 163 -9.60 -0.81 9.45
CA GLU A 163 -9.47 0.20 8.39
C GLU A 163 -8.78 1.47 8.89
N MET A 164 -7.45 1.43 8.91
CA MET A 164 -6.59 2.44 9.50
C MET A 164 -5.44 2.79 8.57
N LYS A 165 -4.95 4.02 8.68
CA LYS A 165 -3.67 4.42 8.10
C LYS A 165 -2.77 5.01 9.17
N TYR A 166 -1.51 4.56 9.19
CA TYR A 166 -0.52 5.03 10.14
C TYR A 166 0.81 5.32 9.45
N SER A 167 1.31 6.53 9.62
CA SER A 167 2.56 7.02 9.03
C SER A 167 3.51 7.52 10.13
N VAL A 168 4.79 7.19 9.98
CA VAL A 168 5.89 7.72 10.78
C VAL A 168 6.82 8.46 9.85
N TYR A 169 7.04 9.74 10.15
CA TYR A 169 7.99 10.60 9.48
C TYR A 169 9.18 10.79 10.42
N PHE A 170 10.40 10.63 9.91
CA PHE A 170 11.61 10.79 10.69
C PHE A 170 12.77 11.30 9.84
N ASP A 171 13.83 11.77 10.52
CA ASP A 171 15.11 12.04 9.88
C ASP A 171 16.09 10.86 10.08
N PRO A 172 17.13 10.72 9.25
CA PRO A 172 18.12 9.64 9.35
C PRO A 172 18.79 9.49 10.72
N ASN A 173 18.86 10.55 11.52
CA ASN A 173 19.49 10.51 12.85
C ASN A 173 18.48 10.23 13.97
N GLY A 174 17.18 10.14 13.66
CA GLY A 174 16.10 9.93 14.63
C GLY A 174 16.02 11.03 15.68
N THR A 175 16.34 12.26 15.28
CA THR A 175 16.23 13.46 16.11
C THR A 175 14.83 14.06 16.06
N VAL A 176 14.14 13.91 14.93
CA VAL A 176 12.79 14.42 14.70
C VAL A 176 11.88 13.28 14.28
N PHE A 177 10.67 13.26 14.87
CA PHE A 177 9.61 12.35 14.51
C PHE A 177 8.27 13.08 14.45
N GLU A 178 7.50 12.78 13.42
CA GLU A 178 6.11 13.17 13.29
C GLU A 178 5.28 11.91 13.01
N TYR A 179 4.05 11.88 13.52
CA TYR A 179 3.20 10.71 13.46
C TYR A 179 1.82 11.09 12.97
N GLU A 180 1.32 10.35 11.99
CA GLU A 180 -0.04 10.53 11.48
C GLU A 180 -0.81 9.23 11.63
N LEU A 181 -1.98 9.29 12.26
CA LEU A 181 -2.88 8.16 12.45
C LEU A 181 -4.30 8.57 12.09
N TYR A 182 -4.91 7.85 11.15
CA TYR A 182 -6.25 8.14 10.64
C TYR A 182 -7.11 6.88 10.65
N ASP A 183 -8.35 7.04 11.12
CA ASP A 183 -9.43 6.07 10.93
C ASP A 183 -10.03 6.28 9.54
N MET A 184 -9.79 5.34 8.63
CA MET A 184 -10.11 5.53 7.21
C MET A 184 -11.60 5.31 6.90
N VAL A 185 -12.41 4.91 7.89
CA VAL A 185 -13.86 4.79 7.77
C VAL A 185 -14.53 6.11 8.11
N SER A 186 -14.14 6.72 9.23
CA SER A 186 -14.72 7.95 9.75
C SER A 186 -14.03 9.22 9.23
N ASP A 187 -12.77 9.13 8.83
CA ASP A 187 -11.96 10.22 8.27
C ASP A 187 -11.25 9.80 6.97
N PRO A 188 -11.99 9.46 5.91
CA PRO A 188 -11.41 9.01 4.63
C PRO A 188 -10.61 10.10 3.90
N GLU A 189 -10.75 11.35 4.32
CA GLU A 189 -10.02 12.52 3.78
C GLU A 189 -8.85 12.96 4.67
N GLU A 190 -8.56 12.21 5.74
CA GLU A 190 -7.37 12.38 6.58
C GLU A 190 -7.23 13.76 7.23
N ARG A 191 -8.35 14.33 7.66
CA ARG A 191 -8.41 15.69 8.23
C ARG A 191 -8.06 15.73 9.71
N PHE A 192 -8.20 14.62 10.43
CA PHE A 192 -8.11 14.55 11.89
C PHE A 192 -7.08 13.53 12.34
N ASN A 193 -5.83 13.99 12.48
CA ASN A 193 -4.74 13.15 12.96
C ASN A 193 -4.93 12.77 14.44
N MET A 194 -5.23 11.49 14.69
CA MET A 194 -5.45 10.92 16.02
C MET A 194 -4.17 10.79 16.87
N ALA A 195 -2.99 10.95 16.27
CA ALA A 195 -1.70 10.92 16.97
C ALA A 195 -1.19 12.34 17.33
N TYR A 196 -1.84 13.40 16.84
CA TYR A 196 -1.38 14.76 17.06
C TYR A 196 -1.57 15.22 18.52
N ASN A 197 -0.48 15.63 19.16
CA ASN A 197 -0.47 16.22 20.50
C ASN A 197 -1.15 15.38 21.61
N VAL A 198 -1.20 14.05 21.44
CA VAL A 198 -1.75 13.11 22.41
C VAL A 198 -0.71 12.06 22.83
N ALA A 199 -0.94 11.38 23.94
CA ALA A 199 -0.12 10.23 24.34
C ALA A 199 -0.49 8.99 23.52
N PRO A 200 0.47 8.08 23.22
CA PRO A 200 0.19 6.81 22.56
C PRO A 200 -0.87 6.00 23.29
N ASN A 201 -1.85 5.52 22.53
CA ASN A 201 -2.91 4.63 23.01
C ASN A 201 -2.72 3.22 22.40
N GLY A 202 -3.63 2.31 22.74
CA GLY A 202 -3.56 0.92 22.28
C GLY A 202 -3.62 0.78 20.75
N VAL A 203 -4.46 1.58 20.07
CA VAL A 203 -4.59 1.56 18.60
C VAL A 203 -3.31 2.02 17.94
N TRP A 204 -2.75 3.14 18.39
CA TRP A 204 -1.49 3.65 17.84
C TRP A 204 -0.34 2.65 18.06
N THR A 205 -0.26 2.06 19.26
CA THR A 205 0.78 1.07 19.56
C THR A 205 0.64 -0.19 18.68
N ASP A 206 -0.59 -0.69 18.49
CA ASP A 206 -0.86 -1.85 17.62
C ASP A 206 -0.47 -1.57 16.16
N MET A 207 -0.91 -0.42 15.62
CA MET A 207 -0.56 -0.01 14.25
C MET A 207 0.96 0.15 14.06
N HIS A 208 1.69 0.62 15.08
CA HIS A 208 3.15 0.71 15.00
C HIS A 208 3.85 -0.66 15.02
N LEU A 209 3.34 -1.61 15.81
CA LEU A 209 3.84 -2.98 15.80
C LEU A 209 3.54 -3.68 14.47
N ARG A 210 2.34 -3.48 13.91
CA ARG A 210 1.96 -3.97 12.58
C ARG A 210 2.86 -3.42 11.48
N LEU A 211 3.08 -2.08 11.46
CA LEU A 211 4.01 -1.45 10.54
C LEU A 211 5.41 -2.05 10.64
N SER A 212 5.91 -2.21 11.86
CA SER A 212 7.24 -2.78 12.11
C SER A 212 7.36 -4.22 11.62
N SER A 213 6.35 -5.05 11.89
CA SER A 213 6.27 -6.44 11.43
C SER A 213 6.21 -6.52 9.90
N LEU A 214 5.40 -5.67 9.26
CA LEU A 214 5.27 -5.62 7.81
C LEU A 214 6.58 -5.20 7.14
N MET A 215 7.29 -4.20 7.68
CA MET A 215 8.59 -3.80 7.15
C MET A 215 9.63 -4.91 7.27
N ASP A 216 9.63 -5.67 8.36
CA ASP A 216 10.55 -6.80 8.55
C ASP A 216 10.29 -7.89 7.50
N LYS A 217 9.01 -8.28 7.33
CA LYS A 217 8.56 -9.23 6.31
C LYS A 217 8.92 -8.80 4.89
N MET A 218 8.78 -7.50 4.60
CA MET A 218 9.01 -6.93 3.27
C MET A 218 10.48 -6.55 3.01
N GLY A 219 11.38 -6.74 3.98
CA GLY A 219 12.78 -6.32 3.86
C GLY A 219 12.97 -4.81 3.72
N ALA A 220 12.05 -4.01 4.27
CA ALA A 220 11.93 -2.57 4.06
C ALA A 220 12.32 -1.73 5.31
N MET A 221 13.03 -2.34 6.25
CA MET A 221 13.60 -1.63 7.40
C MET A 221 14.58 -0.55 6.92
N PRO A 222 14.58 0.66 7.53
CA PRO A 222 15.50 1.73 7.14
C PRO A 222 16.96 1.32 7.41
N VAL A 223 17.80 1.42 6.38
CA VAL A 223 19.22 1.05 6.47
C VAL A 223 19.96 2.07 7.34
N GLY A 224 20.77 1.59 8.28
CA GLY A 224 21.57 2.45 9.16
C GLY A 224 20.78 3.14 10.28
N PHE A 225 19.51 2.79 10.47
CA PHE A 225 18.64 3.36 11.49
C PHE A 225 18.08 2.25 12.39
N ASP A 226 18.25 2.38 13.71
CA ASP A 226 17.73 1.41 14.67
C ASP A 226 16.24 1.64 14.94
N TRP A 227 15.42 1.23 13.98
CA TRP A 227 13.97 1.40 14.04
C TRP A 227 13.40 0.89 15.36
N ARG A 228 13.72 -0.34 15.75
CA ARG A 228 13.10 -1.03 16.90
C ARG A 228 13.25 -0.26 18.21
N ASN A 229 14.38 0.43 18.39
CA ASN A 229 14.67 1.16 19.63
C ASN A 229 14.35 2.66 19.52
N MET A 230 14.43 3.25 18.33
CA MET A 230 14.30 4.71 18.16
C MET A 230 12.87 5.14 17.79
N SER A 231 12.10 4.29 17.12
CA SER A 231 10.81 4.67 16.53
C SER A 231 9.62 4.58 17.50
N THR A 232 9.85 4.24 18.77
CA THR A 232 8.79 4.03 19.76
C THR A 232 7.81 5.21 19.76
N PRO A 233 6.50 4.96 19.59
CA PRO A 233 5.47 5.99 19.61
C PRO A 233 5.59 6.89 20.83
N ARG A 234 5.50 8.20 20.60
CA ARG A 234 5.57 9.21 21.65
C ARG A 234 4.82 10.46 21.22
N ARG A 235 4.36 11.22 22.21
CA ARG A 235 3.68 12.49 21.94
C ARG A 235 4.58 13.41 21.11
N TRP A 236 4.02 14.00 20.06
CA TRP A 236 4.68 14.98 19.22
C TRP A 236 3.81 16.24 19.10
N THR A 237 4.44 17.38 18.87
CA THR A 237 3.83 18.72 18.95
C THR A 237 4.29 19.62 17.82
#